data_AF-A0A8T5RGW2-F1
#
_entry.id   AF-A0A8T5RGW2-F1
#
_cell.length_a   1.000
_cell.length_b   1.000
_cell.length_c   1.000
_cell.angle_alpha   90.00
_cell.angle_beta   90.00
_cell.angle_gamma   90.00
#
_symmetry.space_group_name_H-M   'P 1'
#
loop_
_entity.id
_entity.type
_entity.pdbx_description
1 polymer ?
#
loop_
_entity_poly.entity_id
_entity_poly.type
_entity_poly.pdbx_seq_one_letter_code
_entity_poly.pdbx_strand_id
1 'polypeptide(L)' 'MSKKRSLKIINLKTHKLHLREKESDITIISESILAINIAKEAFYYHRNVLEKYLYKNKEFLTSFSPVKVESNE' A
#
# COMPACT_ATOMS: atom_id res chain seq x y z
N MET A 1 13.57 -16.12 42.25
CA MET A 1 12.63 -16.98 41.50
C MET A 1 12.33 -16.33 40.15
N SER A 2 12.95 -16.81 39.08
CA SER A 2 12.76 -16.26 37.72
C SER A 2 11.49 -16.85 37.10
N LYS A 3 10.46 -16.01 36.88
CA LYS A 3 9.26 -16.39 36.11
C LYS A 3 9.68 -16.54 34.64
N LYS A 4 9.96 -17.77 34.21
CA LYS A 4 10.03 -18.12 32.78
C LYS A 4 8.67 -17.81 32.16
N ARG A 5 8.58 -16.71 31.39
CA ARG A 5 7.44 -16.46 30.50
C ARG A 5 7.51 -17.49 29.39
N SER A 6 6.64 -18.50 29.43
CA SER A 6 6.41 -19.37 28.28
C SER A 6 5.78 -18.52 27.17
N LEU A 7 6.47 -18.35 26.04
CA LEU A 7 5.87 -17.83 24.82
C LEU A 7 4.79 -18.82 24.39
N LYS A 8 3.52 -18.49 24.60
CA LYS A 8 2.41 -19.16 23.91
C LYS A 8 2.63 -18.91 22.43
N ILE A 9 2.89 -19.96 21.65
CA ILE A 9 2.90 -19.87 20.19
C ILE A 9 1.44 -19.59 19.79
N ILE A 10 1.15 -18.32 19.51
CA ILE A 10 -0.14 -17.91 18.96
C ILE A 10 -0.08 -18.33 17.49
N ASN A 11 -0.91 -19.29 17.08
CA ASN A 11 -1.01 -19.66 15.67
C ASN A 11 -1.74 -18.51 14.95
N LEU A 12 -0.95 -17.54 14.46
CA LEU A 12 -1.48 -16.36 13.81
C LEU A 12 -1.94 -16.74 12.41
N LYS A 13 -3.26 -16.68 12.20
CA LYS A 13 -3.83 -16.96 10.89
C LYS A 13 -3.49 -15.79 9.97
N THR A 14 -2.62 -16.04 9.01
CA THR A 14 -2.30 -15.04 7.98
C THR A 14 -3.50 -14.84 7.06
N HIS A 15 -3.89 -13.59 6.86
CA HIS A 15 -4.87 -13.16 5.88
C HIS A 15 -4.16 -12.71 4.60
N LYS A 16 -4.77 -13.00 3.45
CA LYS A 16 -4.25 -12.64 2.13
C LYS A 16 -5.36 -11.98 1.33
N LEU A 17 -5.05 -10.83 0.74
CA LEU A 17 -5.89 -10.16 -0.25
C LEU A 17 -5.07 -9.99 -1.52
N HIS A 18 -5.59 -10.50 -2.63
CA HIS A 18 -5.06 -10.22 -3.96
C HIS A 18 -6.04 -9.29 -4.66
N LEU A 19 -5.53 -8.26 -5.33
CA LEU A 19 -6.34 -7.31 -6.08
C LEU A 19 -5.60 -6.86 -7.34
N ARG A 20 -6.38 -6.72 -8.42
CA ARG A 20 -5.91 -6.25 -9.70
C ARG A 20 -6.73 -5.02 -10.08
N GLU A 21 -6.08 -3.89 -10.21
CA GLU A 21 -6.70 -2.60 -10.51
C GLU A 21 -5.90 -1.95 -11.64
N LYS A 22 -6.49 -1.91 -12.84
CA LYS A 22 -5.83 -1.56 -14.11
C LYS A 22 -4.46 -2.26 -14.25
N GLU A 23 -3.36 -1.51 -14.27
CA GLU A 23 -1.98 -2.01 -14.41
C GLU A 23 -1.37 -2.47 -13.08
N SER A 24 -2.03 -2.22 -11.94
CA SER A 24 -1.55 -2.65 -10.63
C SER A 24 -2.03 -4.06 -10.32
N ASP A 25 -1.09 -4.94 -10.03
CA ASP A 25 -1.33 -6.29 -9.55
C ASP A 25 -0.62 -6.44 -8.20
N ILE A 26 -1.40 -6.46 -7.11
CA ILE A 26 -0.83 -6.45 -5.75
C ILE A 26 -1.42 -7.56 -4.88
N THR A 27 -0.59 -8.03 -3.95
CA THR A 27 -0.98 -8.96 -2.91
C THR A 27 -0.61 -8.38 -1.55
N ILE A 28 -1.60 -8.23 -0.68
CA ILE A 28 -1.45 -7.77 0.70
C ILE A 28 -1.57 -8.98 1.61
N ILE A 29 -0.57 -9.18 2.47
CA ILE A 29 -0.50 -10.30 3.41
C ILE A 29 -0.29 -9.72 4.80
N SER A 30 -1.16 -10.09 5.75
CA SER A 30 -1.06 -9.62 7.13
C SER A 30 -1.78 -10.57 8.09
N GLU A 31 -1.33 -10.60 9.34
CA GLU A 31 -2.04 -11.30 10.43
C GLU A 31 -3.26 -10.51 10.94
N SER A 32 -3.42 -9.25 10.50
CA SER A 32 -4.54 -8.39 10.86
C SER A 32 -5.41 -8.09 9.63
N ILE A 33 -6.67 -8.53 9.67
CA ILE A 33 -7.64 -8.19 8.63
C ILE A 33 -7.90 -6.68 8.54
N LEU A 34 -7.83 -5.97 9.67
CA LEU A 34 -7.94 -4.52 9.71
C LEU A 34 -6.79 -3.86 8.94
N ALA A 35 -5.57 -4.37 9.10
CA ALA A 35 -4.41 -3.86 8.36
C ALA A 35 -4.56 -4.07 6.85
N ILE A 36 -5.15 -5.20 6.42
CA ILE A 36 -5.47 -5.42 5.01
C ILE A 36 -6.45 -4.38 4.49
N ASN A 37 -7.52 -4.08 5.25
CA ASN A 37 -8.51 -3.09 4.84
C ASN A 37 -7.92 -1.68 4.74
N ILE A 38 -7.12 -1.28 5.73
CA ILE A 38 -6.42 0.03 5.70
C ILE A 38 -5.47 0.10 4.50
N ALA A 39 -4.69 -0.95 4.24
CA ALA A 39 -3.78 -0.98 3.09
C ALA A 39 -4.54 -0.91 1.75
N LYS A 40 -5.69 -1.57 1.65
CA LYS A 40 -6.58 -1.48 0.48
C LYS A 40 -7.09 -0.05 0.28
N GLU A 41 -7.58 0.60 1.34
CA GLU A 41 -8.06 1.99 1.25
C GLU A 41 -6.95 2.97 0.87
N ALA A 42 -5.77 2.84 1.49
CA ALA A 42 -4.59 3.63 1.17
C ALA A 42 -4.17 3.43 -0.29
N PHE A 43 -4.20 2.21 -0.80
CA PHE A 43 -3.92 1.92 -2.21
C PHE A 43 -4.85 2.71 -3.14
N TYR A 44 -6.16 2.66 -2.92
CA TYR A 44 -7.11 3.41 -3.74
C TYR A 44 -6.95 4.93 -3.61
N TYR A 45 -6.67 5.41 -2.41
CA TYR A 45 -6.39 6.83 -2.16
C TYR A 45 -5.17 7.31 -2.97
N HIS A 46 -4.03 6.66 -2.82
CA HIS A 46 -2.79 7.06 -3.51
C HIS A 46 -2.90 6.90 -5.02
N ARG A 47 -3.59 5.86 -5.50
CA ARG A 47 -3.88 5.70 -6.93
C ARG A 47 -4.68 6.88 -7.47
N ASN A 48 -5.75 7.29 -6.78
CA ASN A 48 -6.55 8.44 -7.20
C ASN A 48 -5.75 9.75 -7.20
N VAL A 49 -4.87 9.95 -6.21
CA VAL A 49 -3.96 11.11 -6.16
C VAL A 49 -3.03 11.12 -7.38
N LEU A 50 -2.41 9.97 -7.68
CA LEU A 50 -1.55 9.83 -8.85
C LEU A 50 -2.32 10.09 -10.14
N GLU A 51 -3.49 9.46 -10.34
CA GLU A 51 -4.29 9.65 -11.55
C GLU A 51 -4.72 11.11 -11.76
N LYS A 52 -5.10 11.82 -10.69
CA LYS A 52 -5.40 13.26 -10.74
C LYS A 52 -4.17 14.10 -11.09
N TYR A 53 -3.01 13.75 -10.54
CA TYR A 53 -1.75 14.42 -10.86
C TYR A 53 -1.38 14.23 -12.32
N LEU A 54 -1.43 13.00 -12.82
CA LEU A 54 -1.11 12.63 -14.20
C LEU A 54 -2.06 13.28 -15.22
N TYR A 55 -3.34 13.43 -14.87
CA TYR A 55 -4.31 14.14 -15.72
C TYR A 55 -3.89 15.59 -16.00
N LYS A 56 -3.31 16.26 -15.00
CA LYS A 56 -2.83 17.64 -15.10
C LYS A 56 -1.41 17.72 -15.68
N ASN A 57 -0.55 16.74 -15.38
CA ASN A 57 0.88 16.76 -15.69
C ASN A 57 1.25 15.62 -16.64
N LYS A 58 0.75 15.68 -17.88
CA LYS A 58 0.96 14.60 -18.86
C LYS A 58 2.43 14.31 -19.17
N GLU A 59 3.29 15.32 -19.10
CA GLU A 59 4.74 15.18 -19.28
C GLU A 59 5.35 14.18 -18.30
N PHE A 60 4.81 14.08 -17.08
CA PHE A 60 5.28 13.12 -16.08
C PHE A 60 5.18 11.66 -16.55
N LEU A 61 4.22 11.32 -17.42
CA LEU A 61 4.06 9.96 -17.94
C LEU A 61 5.07 9.58 -19.01
N THR A 62 5.55 10.57 -19.78
CA THR A 62 6.31 10.35 -21.01
C THR A 62 7.75 10.81 -20.91
N SER A 63 8.12 11.50 -19.83
CA SER A 63 9.46 12.06 -19.68
C SER A 63 10.48 10.97 -19.37
N PHE A 64 11.58 10.99 -20.11
CA PHE A 64 12.81 10.24 -19.81
C PHE A 64 13.82 11.08 -19.02
N SER A 65 13.47 12.32 -18.67
CA SER A 65 14.26 13.24 -17.85
C SER A 65 13.54 13.52 -16.52
N PRO A 66 14.26 13.89 -15.45
CA PRO A 66 13.65 14.29 -14.19
C PRO A 66 12.62 15.41 -14.41
N VAL A 67 11.40 15.20 -13.93
CA VAL A 67 10.33 16.21 -13.96
C VAL A 67 10.25 16.83 -12.58
N LYS A 68 10.37 18.16 -12.51
CA LYS A 68 10.22 18.90 -11.26
C LYS A 68 8.75 18.83 -10.83
N VAL A 69 8.51 18.33 -9.62
CA VAL A 69 7.18 18.31 -9.00
C VAL A 69 7.11 19.47 -8.02
N GLU A 70 6.11 20.34 -8.16
CA GLU A 70 5.85 21.39 -7.18
C GLU A 70 5.18 20.77 -5.95
N SER A 71 5.89 20.77 -4.82
CA SER A 71 5.33 20.43 -3.51
C SER A 71 4.95 21.72 -2.79
N ASN A 72 3.66 21.87 -2.46
CA ASN A 72 3.19 22.94 -1.57
C ASN A 72 3.36 22.52 -0.08
N GLU A 73 4.55 22.06 0.29
CA GLU A 73 4.91 21.90 1.72
C GLU A 73 5.32 23.24 2.31
#